data_AF-A0A6C0PZ41-F1
#
_entry.id   AF-A0A6C0PZ41-F1
#
_cell.length_a   1.000
_cell.length_b   1.000
_cell.length_c   1.000
_cell.angle_alpha   90.00
_cell.angle_beta   90.00
_cell.angle_gamma   90.00
#
_symmetry.space_group_name_H-M   'P 1'
#
loop_
_entity.id
_entity.type
_entity.pdbx_description
1 polymer ?
#
loop_
_entity_poly.entity_id
_entity_poly.type
_entity_poly.pdbx_seq_one_letter_code
_entity_poly.pdbx_strand_id
1 'polypeptide(L)'
;MAAGTEARATAEQLLRAGAVLPPGTADAGERAVPLTTRAYRHPGLDDRVVVRLVAGELGAAEDLAVGFLGLEPDGEPAEVGLGLRQSLGFPEWVLVHHPGDGRQALGLMPELNGIARQAKTKPKVALASYQQIAGRLADSVPHFLPTFFERAGRVFSEVENPGFAGQMFLRARDAERQYGLTVYEERLHAVFLEFALAGALPVKALTGHARGLSARVSADEAYRRFREVCVRRTAAGFEPSIQMSADLRKLAKAAGMDPVEAEGAYLTELLALPATRRAAPGWWKGHRPALVTLARREPATCGTLLNLLPEDNECAEFWLELLEECGAAEGLLDAALPAERRPEDGTAGWYLRFAKYRSSSHRTAARMPALLSLVERAAGRLRAELAGAGAGAEAVSVLPVPYEDVDLLDLLLSLDVPVADPASERRLPRLHLDRWAADPEADRRDLLALAADERFRPSFGAGMDGLGSEIAPPPIPSHPQRPPRPPHRPLSAPPGSPPPPDCGPPPRPCSRPVSPPPARYRRRSCCAPHTPPGWPDCTVPRPPPCAWCAACAKPGRVTRDTGWPTWSRRCVNSCSPPACWRRATAPPN
;
A
#
# COMPACT_ATOMS: atom_id res chain seq x y z
N MET A 1 37.40 6.58 22.70
CA MET A 1 37.45 7.38 21.47
C MET A 1 37.21 6.45 20.29
N ALA A 2 36.03 6.47 19.70
CA ALA A 2 35.75 5.75 18.45
C ALA A 2 35.89 6.76 17.31
N ALA A 3 36.89 6.58 16.44
CA ALA A 3 36.97 7.35 15.20
C ALA A 3 35.89 6.82 14.25
N GLY A 4 34.83 7.61 14.04
CA GLY A 4 33.82 7.28 13.06
C GLY A 4 34.40 7.39 11.66
N THR A 5 34.50 6.27 10.95
CA THR A 5 34.74 6.29 9.51
C THR A 5 33.47 6.79 8.83
N GLU A 6 33.34 8.11 8.65
CA GLU A 6 32.29 8.67 7.80
C GLU A 6 32.42 8.05 6.40
N ALA A 7 31.42 7.27 6.01
CA ALA A 7 31.35 6.71 4.67
C ALA A 7 31.20 7.88 3.68
N ARG A 8 32.34 8.26 3.08
CA ARG A 8 32.42 9.40 2.16
C ARG A 8 31.44 9.17 1.00
N ALA A 9 30.35 9.94 0.99
CA ALA A 9 29.30 9.80 -0.02
C ALA A 9 29.91 9.91 -1.43
N THR A 10 29.54 9.00 -2.32
CA THR A 10 30.07 8.99 -3.68
C THR A 10 29.62 10.25 -4.45
N ALA A 11 30.36 10.64 -5.48
CA ALA A 11 30.00 11.78 -6.33
C ALA A 11 28.55 11.65 -6.86
N GLU A 12 28.15 10.46 -7.29
CA GLU A 12 26.78 10.17 -7.70
C GLU A 12 25.75 10.33 -6.55
N GLN A 13 26.07 9.90 -5.32
CA GLN A 13 25.18 10.10 -4.15
C GLN A 13 24.99 11.58 -3.83
N LEU A 14 26.06 12.38 -3.91
CA LEU A 14 26.02 13.84 -3.71
C LEU A 14 25.15 14.53 -4.78
N LEU A 15 25.29 14.15 -6.06
CA LEU A 15 24.42 14.64 -7.14
C LEU A 15 22.95 14.25 -6.93
N ARG A 16 22.68 13.01 -6.52
CA ARG A 16 21.32 12.56 -6.18
C ARG A 16 20.72 13.32 -4.98
N ALA A 17 21.56 13.82 -4.07
CA ALA A 17 21.15 14.70 -2.97
C ALA A 17 21.00 16.19 -3.36
N GLY A 18 21.31 16.56 -4.62
CA GLY A 18 21.18 17.92 -5.13
C GLY A 18 22.42 18.80 -5.02
N ALA A 19 23.59 18.23 -4.73
CA ALA A 19 24.85 18.97 -4.79
C ALA A 19 25.20 19.37 -6.24
N VAL A 20 25.89 20.50 -6.39
CA VAL A 20 26.65 20.83 -7.61
C VAL A 20 28.08 20.38 -7.39
N LEU A 21 28.60 19.50 -8.24
CA LEU A 21 29.99 19.04 -8.15
C LEU A 21 30.92 19.96 -8.96
N PRO A 22 32.23 20.01 -8.63
CA PRO A 22 33.21 20.68 -9.49
C PRO A 22 33.20 20.12 -10.93
N PRO A 23 33.49 20.96 -11.96
CA PRO A 23 33.71 20.50 -13.32
C PRO A 23 34.75 19.37 -13.38
N GLY A 24 34.54 18.39 -14.25
CA GLY A 24 35.47 17.26 -14.43
C GLY A 24 35.54 16.26 -13.26
N THR A 25 34.59 16.28 -12.31
CA THR A 25 34.54 15.28 -11.23
C THR A 25 34.32 13.87 -11.79
N ALA A 26 35.29 12.98 -11.56
CA ALA A 26 35.19 11.55 -11.89
C ALA A 26 34.08 10.85 -11.08
N ASP A 27 33.57 9.73 -11.60
CA ASP A 27 32.54 8.88 -10.96
C ASP A 27 31.23 9.60 -10.58
N ALA A 28 30.95 10.74 -11.21
CA ALA A 28 29.70 11.50 -11.07
C ALA A 28 28.48 10.77 -11.66
N GLY A 29 28.70 9.73 -12.47
CA GLY A 29 27.68 8.92 -13.13
C GLY A 29 27.12 9.53 -14.42
N GLU A 30 26.48 8.71 -15.26
CA GLU A 30 25.96 9.08 -16.60
C GLU A 30 24.88 10.19 -16.58
N ARG A 31 24.36 10.50 -15.39
CA ARG A 31 23.36 11.55 -15.16
C ARG A 31 23.96 12.90 -14.75
N ALA A 32 25.27 12.98 -14.56
CA ALA A 32 25.97 14.24 -14.37
C ALA A 32 26.03 15.01 -15.71
N VAL A 33 25.59 16.26 -15.70
CA VAL A 33 25.63 17.14 -16.87
C VAL A 33 26.25 18.48 -16.50
N PRO A 34 26.99 19.15 -17.41
CA PRO A 34 27.46 20.52 -17.20
C PRO A 34 26.32 21.43 -16.78
N LEU A 35 26.52 22.17 -15.68
CA LEU A 35 25.61 23.18 -15.16
C LEU A 35 26.20 24.54 -15.52
N THR A 36 25.44 25.33 -16.28
CA THR A 36 25.84 26.66 -16.75
C THR A 36 25.09 27.76 -16.00
N THR A 37 25.79 28.83 -15.64
CA THR A 37 25.18 30.12 -15.31
C THR A 37 24.80 30.84 -16.59
N ARG A 38 23.56 31.31 -16.67
CA ARG A 38 23.05 32.17 -17.74
C ARG A 38 22.55 33.46 -17.10
N ALA A 39 23.04 34.60 -17.58
CA ALA A 39 22.69 35.92 -17.10
C ALA A 39 21.72 36.60 -18.06
N TYR A 40 20.76 37.36 -17.53
CA TYR A 40 19.75 38.04 -18.33
C TYR A 40 19.41 39.43 -17.77
N ARG A 41 19.10 40.37 -18.66
CA ARG A 41 18.56 41.70 -18.36
C ARG A 41 17.10 41.80 -18.82
N HIS A 42 16.33 42.69 -18.20
CA HIS A 42 14.97 43.02 -18.64
C HIS A 42 14.75 44.53 -18.42
N PRO A 43 14.20 45.30 -19.39
CA PRO A 43 14.08 46.75 -19.28
C PRO A 43 13.34 47.24 -18.02
N GLY A 44 12.36 46.48 -17.51
CA GLY A 44 11.64 46.76 -16.27
C GLY A 44 12.28 46.23 -14.98
N LEU A 45 13.56 45.82 -15.00
CA LEU A 45 14.31 45.42 -13.80
C LEU A 45 15.48 46.37 -13.45
N ASP A 46 15.65 47.46 -14.21
CA ASP A 46 16.76 48.41 -14.10
C ASP A 46 18.12 47.69 -14.24
N ASP A 47 19.14 48.07 -13.45
CA ASP A 47 20.50 47.50 -13.52
C ASP A 47 20.61 46.03 -13.03
N ARG A 48 19.52 45.39 -12.60
CA ARG A 48 19.54 44.06 -11.99
C ARG A 48 19.62 42.95 -13.03
N VAL A 49 20.65 42.11 -12.90
CA VAL A 49 20.84 40.89 -13.69
C VAL A 49 20.12 39.71 -13.01
N VAL A 50 19.33 38.97 -13.78
CA VAL A 50 18.76 37.69 -13.37
C VAL A 50 19.72 36.58 -13.78
N VAL A 51 20.29 35.85 -12.82
CA VAL A 51 21.15 34.70 -13.09
C VAL A 51 20.39 33.40 -12.85
N ARG A 52 20.45 32.47 -13.79
CA ARG A 52 19.86 31.12 -13.67
C ARG A 52 20.93 30.04 -13.84
N LEU A 53 20.78 28.96 -13.07
CA LEU A 53 21.56 27.73 -13.20
C LEU A 53 20.77 26.72 -14.03
N VAL A 54 21.35 26.29 -15.15
CA VAL A 54 20.67 25.47 -16.15
C VAL A 54 21.63 24.40 -16.66
N ALA A 55 21.18 23.16 -16.82
CA ALA A 55 21.98 22.14 -17.51
C ALA A 55 22.32 22.64 -18.92
N GLY A 56 23.59 22.57 -19.35
CA GLY A 56 24.07 23.20 -20.59
C GLY A 56 23.29 22.75 -21.83
N GLU A 57 22.90 21.47 -21.88
CA GLU A 57 22.05 20.87 -22.93
C GLU A 57 20.63 21.47 -23.00
N LEU A 58 20.14 22.09 -21.93
CA LEU A 58 18.83 22.76 -21.84
C LEU A 58 18.93 24.28 -22.05
N GLY A 59 20.13 24.80 -22.28
CA GLY A 59 20.41 26.23 -22.31
C GLY A 59 19.53 27.02 -23.28
N ALA A 60 19.49 26.61 -24.55
CA ALA A 60 18.68 27.28 -25.57
C ALA A 60 17.16 27.23 -25.27
N ALA A 61 16.69 26.18 -24.59
CA ALA A 61 15.30 26.08 -24.16
C ALA A 61 14.99 27.07 -23.02
N GLU A 62 15.92 27.28 -22.10
CA GLU A 62 15.78 28.34 -21.09
C GLU A 62 15.79 29.73 -21.73
N ASP A 63 16.72 29.99 -22.65
CA ASP A 63 16.83 31.29 -23.32
C ASP A 63 15.52 31.66 -24.05
N LEU A 64 14.89 30.67 -24.70
CA LEU A 64 13.54 30.83 -25.29
C LEU A 64 12.44 31.05 -24.23
N ALA A 65 12.50 30.36 -23.08
CA ALA A 65 11.51 30.48 -22.01
C ALA A 65 11.55 31.85 -21.34
N VAL A 66 12.74 32.39 -21.04
CA VAL A 66 12.91 33.71 -20.43
C VAL A 66 12.73 34.83 -21.45
N GLY A 67 13.12 34.63 -22.71
CA GLY A 67 12.86 35.57 -23.80
C GLY A 67 11.36 35.85 -24.02
N PHE A 68 10.49 34.85 -23.78
CA PHE A 68 9.03 35.05 -23.77
C PHE A 68 8.54 36.00 -22.66
N LEU A 69 9.32 36.18 -21.59
CA LEU A 69 9.08 37.15 -20.52
C LEU A 69 9.80 38.49 -20.77
N GLY A 70 10.43 38.68 -21.93
CA GLY A 70 11.19 39.89 -22.28
C GLY A 70 12.60 39.95 -21.67
N LEU A 71 13.13 38.85 -21.15
CA LEU A 71 14.50 38.76 -20.65
C LEU A 71 15.48 38.50 -21.81
N GLU A 72 16.49 39.35 -21.96
CA GLU A 72 17.52 39.27 -22.98
C GLU A 72 18.84 38.76 -22.36
N PRO A 73 19.60 37.85 -23.02
CA PRO A 73 20.89 37.36 -22.52
C PRO A 73 21.92 38.47 -22.29
N ASP A 74 22.63 38.39 -21.16
CA ASP A 74 23.67 39.34 -20.73
C ASP A 74 25.04 38.63 -20.66
N GLY A 75 25.60 38.33 -21.84
CA GLY A 75 26.88 37.62 -22.00
C GLY A 75 26.76 36.12 -22.24
N GLU A 76 27.92 35.47 -22.40
CA GLU A 76 28.00 34.04 -22.74
C GLU A 76 27.77 33.12 -21.51
N PRO A 77 27.12 31.96 -21.67
CA PRO A 77 26.97 30.99 -20.60
C PRO A 77 28.31 30.44 -20.10
N ALA A 78 28.54 30.48 -18.79
CA ALA A 78 29.73 29.91 -18.16
C ALA A 78 29.41 28.61 -17.41
N GLU A 79 30.24 27.57 -17.54
CA GLU A 79 30.11 26.34 -16.74
C GLU A 79 30.57 26.59 -15.29
N VAL A 80 29.76 26.19 -14.32
CA VAL A 80 30.05 26.36 -12.88
C VAL A 80 30.13 25.03 -12.12
N GLY A 81 29.88 23.90 -12.77
CA GLY A 81 29.95 22.58 -12.15
C GLY A 81 29.19 21.52 -12.93
N LEU A 82 29.05 20.34 -12.33
CA LEU A 82 28.17 19.28 -12.78
C LEU A 82 26.90 19.28 -11.91
N GLY A 83 25.74 19.25 -12.56
CA GLY A 83 24.43 19.08 -11.92
C GLY A 83 23.77 17.76 -12.33
N LEU A 84 22.73 17.36 -11.61
CA LEU A 84 21.95 16.16 -11.95
C LEU A 84 20.99 16.47 -13.12
N ARG A 85 21.05 15.68 -14.20
CA ARG A 85 20.10 15.75 -15.32
C ARG A 85 18.67 15.59 -14.80
N GLN A 86 17.88 16.66 -14.95
CA GLN A 86 16.47 16.71 -14.59
C GLN A 86 15.58 16.17 -15.70
N SER A 87 14.48 15.50 -15.33
CA SER A 87 13.51 14.98 -16.28
C SER A 87 12.62 16.11 -16.81
N LEU A 88 12.78 16.45 -18.08
CA LEU A 88 12.06 17.55 -18.74
C LEU A 88 10.53 17.41 -18.67
N GLY A 89 9.89 18.44 -18.11
CA GLY A 89 8.45 18.58 -17.98
C GLY A 89 7.79 19.31 -19.16
N PHE A 90 6.56 19.78 -18.95
CA PHE A 90 5.93 20.77 -19.82
C PHE A 90 6.06 22.15 -19.15
N PRO A 91 6.52 23.19 -19.87
CA PRO A 91 6.72 23.28 -21.32
C PRO A 91 8.12 22.93 -21.82
N GLU A 92 9.08 22.65 -20.92
CA GLU A 92 10.52 22.58 -21.22
C GLU A 92 10.84 21.52 -22.30
N TRP A 93 10.15 20.38 -22.27
CA TRP A 93 10.23 19.34 -23.29
C TRP A 93 9.89 19.83 -24.70
N VAL A 94 8.87 20.70 -24.84
CA VAL A 94 8.49 21.27 -26.14
C VAL A 94 9.58 22.22 -26.62
N LEU A 95 10.15 23.04 -25.73
CA LEU A 95 11.20 23.98 -26.09
C LEU A 95 12.47 23.29 -26.59
N VAL A 96 12.80 22.09 -26.07
CA VAL A 96 13.93 21.28 -26.52
C VAL A 96 13.63 20.50 -27.81
N HIS A 97 12.50 19.79 -27.87
CA HIS A 97 12.23 18.83 -28.95
C HIS A 97 11.39 19.39 -30.12
N HIS A 98 10.63 20.47 -29.87
CA HIS A 98 9.72 21.10 -30.84
C HIS A 98 9.79 22.65 -30.73
N PRO A 99 10.98 23.26 -30.86
CA PRO A 99 11.17 24.70 -30.58
C PRO A 99 10.29 25.63 -31.40
N GLY A 100 9.88 25.22 -32.62
CA GLY A 100 8.94 25.98 -33.46
C GLY A 100 7.58 26.22 -32.79
N ASP A 101 7.11 25.26 -31.98
CA ASP A 101 5.85 25.32 -31.25
C ASP A 101 6.02 25.91 -29.83
N GLY A 102 7.24 26.32 -29.47
CA GLY A 102 7.59 26.77 -28.12
C GLY A 102 6.78 27.97 -27.63
N ARG A 103 6.48 28.95 -28.51
CA ARG A 103 5.61 30.08 -28.18
C ARG A 103 4.17 29.64 -27.84
N GLN A 104 3.66 28.61 -28.52
CA GLN A 104 2.33 28.06 -28.22
C GLN A 104 2.34 27.33 -26.88
N ALA A 105 3.40 26.59 -26.54
CA ALA A 105 3.53 25.93 -25.24
C ALA A 105 3.61 26.93 -24.08
N LEU A 106 4.45 27.96 -24.21
CA LEU A 106 4.59 29.02 -23.20
C LEU A 106 3.31 29.83 -23.02
N GLY A 107 2.58 30.10 -24.12
CA GLY A 107 1.28 30.78 -24.07
C GLY A 107 0.18 30.07 -23.26
N LEU A 108 0.28 28.75 -23.05
CA LEU A 108 -0.66 27.99 -22.21
C LEU A 108 -0.40 28.18 -20.71
N MET A 109 0.82 28.55 -20.31
CA MET A 109 1.26 28.52 -18.91
C MET A 109 0.42 29.37 -17.94
N PRO A 110 -0.06 30.57 -18.30
CA PRO A 110 -0.98 31.33 -17.43
C PRO A 110 -2.29 30.58 -17.14
N GLU A 111 -2.89 29.92 -18.14
CA GLU A 111 -4.11 29.14 -18.00
C GLU A 111 -3.87 27.92 -17.09
N LEU A 112 -2.77 27.19 -17.31
CA LEU A 112 -2.42 26.00 -16.51
C LEU A 112 -2.10 26.35 -15.05
N ASN A 113 -1.42 27.46 -14.80
CA ASN A 113 -1.13 27.95 -13.47
C ASN A 113 -2.40 28.44 -12.75
N GLY A 114 -3.35 29.02 -13.49
CA GLY A 114 -4.69 29.35 -12.99
C GLY A 114 -5.49 28.12 -12.57
N ILE A 115 -5.45 27.04 -13.35
CA ILE A 115 -6.09 25.76 -13.04
C ILE A 115 -5.43 25.09 -11.82
N ALA A 116 -4.09 25.09 -11.76
CA ALA A 116 -3.34 24.45 -10.66
C ALA A 116 -3.72 25.01 -9.28
N ARG A 117 -3.89 26.34 -9.18
CA ARG A 117 -4.37 27.02 -7.95
C ARG A 117 -5.74 26.53 -7.49
N GLN A 118 -6.57 26.01 -8.39
CA GLN A 118 -7.90 25.47 -8.08
C GLN A 118 -7.89 23.97 -7.78
N ALA A 119 -6.80 23.24 -8.04
CA ALA A 119 -6.77 21.78 -7.92
C ALA A 119 -7.09 21.29 -6.49
N LYS A 120 -6.62 21.99 -5.46
CA LYS A 120 -6.89 21.65 -4.05
C LYS A 120 -8.35 21.88 -3.63
N THR A 121 -8.98 22.95 -4.10
CA THR A 121 -10.33 23.38 -3.63
C THR A 121 -11.46 22.91 -4.54
N LYS A 122 -11.18 22.76 -5.83
CA LYS A 122 -12.15 22.36 -6.87
C LYS A 122 -11.55 21.28 -7.80
N PRO A 123 -11.06 20.14 -7.28
CA PRO A 123 -10.32 19.15 -8.05
C PRO A 123 -11.07 18.64 -9.29
N LYS A 124 -12.40 18.45 -9.21
CA LYS A 124 -13.23 18.02 -10.35
C LYS A 124 -13.33 19.09 -11.46
N VAL A 125 -13.32 20.38 -11.09
CA VAL A 125 -13.35 21.49 -12.05
C VAL A 125 -11.98 21.59 -12.73
N ALA A 126 -10.90 21.59 -11.96
CA ALA A 126 -9.54 21.59 -12.49
C ALA A 126 -9.30 20.41 -13.45
N LEU A 127 -9.80 19.22 -13.08
CA LEU A 127 -9.76 18.03 -13.93
C LEU A 127 -10.49 18.25 -15.26
N ALA A 128 -11.73 18.75 -15.24
CA ALA A 128 -12.48 19.07 -16.44
C ALA A 128 -11.77 20.12 -17.32
N SER A 129 -11.19 21.16 -16.72
CA SER A 129 -10.41 22.17 -17.43
C SER A 129 -9.18 21.59 -18.13
N TYR A 130 -8.38 20.75 -17.46
CA TYR A 130 -7.25 20.06 -18.12
C TYR A 130 -7.71 19.18 -19.29
N GLN A 131 -8.85 18.49 -19.15
CA GLN A 131 -9.41 17.66 -20.22
C GLN A 131 -9.92 18.50 -21.40
N GLN A 132 -10.50 19.68 -21.15
CA GLN A 132 -10.92 20.62 -22.19
C GLN A 132 -9.72 21.19 -22.96
N ILE A 133 -8.65 21.58 -22.26
CA ILE A 133 -7.42 22.05 -22.91
C ILE A 133 -6.82 20.93 -23.76
N ALA A 134 -6.69 19.71 -23.21
CA ALA A 134 -6.20 18.56 -23.97
C ALA A 134 -7.01 18.29 -25.25
N GLY A 135 -8.34 18.48 -25.22
CA GLY A 135 -9.17 18.39 -26.42
C GLY A 135 -8.75 19.39 -27.52
N ARG A 136 -8.42 20.63 -27.16
CA ARG A 136 -7.91 21.63 -28.14
C ARG A 136 -6.51 21.29 -28.66
N LEU A 137 -5.65 20.73 -27.80
CA LEU A 137 -4.27 20.34 -28.17
C LEU A 137 -4.25 19.10 -29.06
N ALA A 138 -5.16 18.15 -28.83
CA ALA A 138 -5.33 16.93 -29.63
C ALA A 138 -5.52 17.18 -31.13
N ASP A 139 -6.25 18.24 -31.48
CA ASP A 139 -6.56 18.60 -32.87
C ASP A 139 -5.44 19.40 -33.57
N SER A 140 -4.45 19.91 -32.82
CA SER A 140 -3.47 20.90 -33.32
C SER A 140 -2.02 20.49 -33.07
N VAL A 141 -1.66 20.22 -31.81
CA VAL A 141 -0.31 19.88 -31.35
C VAL A 141 -0.35 18.64 -30.44
N PRO A 142 -0.75 17.46 -30.97
CA PRO A 142 -0.94 16.26 -30.14
C PRO A 142 0.34 15.81 -29.43
N HIS A 143 1.52 16.19 -29.94
CA HIS A 143 2.81 15.93 -29.31
C HIS A 143 3.02 16.67 -27.98
N PHE A 144 2.21 17.69 -27.65
CA PHE A 144 2.20 18.32 -26.31
C PHE A 144 1.54 17.41 -25.26
N LEU A 145 0.60 16.54 -25.66
CA LEU A 145 -0.30 15.84 -24.73
C LEU A 145 0.41 15.00 -23.66
N PRO A 146 1.49 14.24 -23.93
CA PRO A 146 2.11 13.41 -22.92
C PRO A 146 2.67 14.24 -21.75
N THR A 147 3.46 15.27 -22.06
CA THR A 147 4.11 16.10 -21.02
C THR A 147 3.13 17.07 -20.36
N PHE A 148 2.13 17.55 -21.11
CA PHE A 148 0.97 18.29 -20.59
C PHE A 148 0.22 17.47 -19.52
N PHE A 149 -0.15 16.23 -19.83
CA PHE A 149 -0.91 15.39 -18.90
C PHE A 149 -0.05 14.99 -17.69
N GLU A 150 1.24 14.75 -17.86
CA GLU A 150 2.14 14.54 -16.72
C GLU A 150 2.24 15.76 -15.81
N ARG A 151 2.32 16.99 -16.35
CA ARG A 151 2.25 18.22 -15.55
C ARG A 151 0.94 18.31 -14.77
N ALA A 152 -0.20 18.05 -15.41
CA ALA A 152 -1.50 18.00 -14.73
C ALA A 152 -1.55 16.90 -13.64
N GLY A 153 -0.88 15.76 -13.88
CA GLY A 153 -0.74 14.67 -12.93
C GLY A 153 0.09 15.07 -11.69
N ARG A 154 1.19 15.78 -11.89
CA ARG A 154 2.02 16.35 -10.80
C ARG A 154 1.22 17.30 -9.92
N VAL A 155 0.47 18.21 -10.52
CA VAL A 155 -0.45 19.12 -9.79
C VAL A 155 -1.46 18.36 -8.94
N PHE A 156 -2.01 17.23 -9.42
CA PHE A 156 -2.88 16.39 -8.59
C PHE A 156 -2.14 15.59 -7.52
N SER A 157 -0.87 15.24 -7.75
CA SER A 157 -0.01 14.59 -6.76
C SER A 157 0.36 15.54 -5.61
N GLU A 158 0.68 16.80 -5.92
CA GLU A 158 0.98 17.87 -4.94
C GLU A 158 -0.18 18.17 -3.99
N VAL A 159 -1.44 17.96 -4.45
CA VAL A 159 -2.65 18.12 -3.62
C VAL A 159 -3.17 16.78 -3.08
N GLU A 160 -2.30 15.76 -3.02
CA GLU A 160 -2.57 14.44 -2.42
C GLU A 160 -3.79 13.71 -3.03
N ASN A 161 -4.00 13.88 -4.34
CA ASN A 161 -5.08 13.23 -5.09
C ASN A 161 -4.51 12.18 -6.08
N PRO A 162 -4.08 11.00 -5.60
CA PRO A 162 -3.46 9.97 -6.43
C PRO A 162 -4.42 9.43 -7.50
N GLY A 163 -5.73 9.47 -7.27
CA GLY A 163 -6.74 9.04 -8.25
C GLY A 163 -6.76 9.91 -9.51
N PHE A 164 -6.72 11.23 -9.37
CA PHE A 164 -6.67 12.14 -10.52
C PHE A 164 -5.25 12.23 -11.11
N ALA A 165 -4.20 12.14 -10.28
CA ALA A 165 -2.83 12.02 -10.77
C ALA A 165 -2.66 10.79 -11.68
N GLY A 166 -3.16 9.63 -11.25
CA GLY A 166 -3.16 8.38 -12.03
C GLY A 166 -4.00 8.46 -13.30
N GLN A 167 -5.14 9.16 -13.25
CA GLN A 167 -5.94 9.38 -14.45
C GLN A 167 -5.22 10.25 -15.49
N MET A 168 -4.54 11.32 -15.07
CA MET A 168 -3.74 12.15 -15.98
C MET A 168 -2.54 11.36 -16.54
N PHE A 169 -1.83 10.62 -15.70
CA PHE A 169 -0.74 9.74 -16.15
C PHE A 169 -1.21 8.75 -17.23
N LEU A 170 -2.35 8.06 -17.01
CA LEU A 170 -2.87 7.12 -18.00
C LEU A 170 -3.22 7.82 -19.32
N ARG A 171 -3.78 9.04 -19.28
CA ARG A 171 -4.04 9.84 -20.48
C ARG A 171 -2.78 10.27 -21.23
N ALA A 172 -1.67 10.54 -20.54
CA ALA A 172 -0.38 10.77 -21.20
C ALA A 172 0.03 9.56 -22.05
N ARG A 173 -0.07 8.36 -21.45
CA ARG A 173 0.25 7.09 -22.12
C ARG A 173 -0.76 6.73 -23.22
N ASP A 174 -2.04 7.10 -23.06
CA ASP A 174 -3.06 6.94 -24.11
C ASP A 174 -2.79 7.85 -25.31
N ALA A 175 -2.38 9.10 -25.09
CA ALA A 175 -2.01 10.02 -26.17
C ALA A 175 -0.81 9.51 -26.98
N GLU A 176 0.24 9.00 -26.33
CA GLU A 176 1.37 8.36 -27.01
C GLU A 176 0.92 7.24 -27.96
N ARG A 177 0.03 6.36 -27.50
CA ARG A 177 -0.53 5.27 -28.32
C ARG A 177 -1.45 5.77 -29.43
N GLN A 178 -2.34 6.70 -29.12
CA GLN A 178 -3.39 7.18 -30.03
C GLN A 178 -2.81 7.96 -31.21
N TYR A 179 -1.76 8.76 -30.96
CA TYR A 179 -1.14 9.64 -31.96
C TYR A 179 0.21 9.10 -32.49
N GLY A 180 0.60 7.88 -32.09
CA GLY A 180 1.83 7.24 -32.57
C GLY A 180 3.11 8.00 -32.19
N LEU A 181 3.12 8.65 -31.03
CA LEU A 181 4.21 9.54 -30.62
C LEU A 181 5.45 8.73 -30.19
N THR A 182 6.63 9.26 -30.47
CA THR A 182 7.91 8.69 -30.02
C THR A 182 7.96 8.59 -28.50
N VAL A 183 8.17 7.38 -28.00
CA VAL A 183 8.35 7.11 -26.57
C VAL A 183 9.85 7.11 -26.24
N TYR A 184 10.24 7.93 -25.27
CA TYR A 184 11.62 8.04 -24.81
C TYR A 184 11.77 7.26 -23.49
N GLU A 185 12.29 6.04 -23.55
CA GLU A 185 12.23 5.07 -22.43
C GLU A 185 12.86 5.59 -21.13
N GLU A 186 13.99 6.30 -21.21
CA GLU A 186 14.67 6.81 -20.01
C GLU A 186 13.82 7.85 -19.26
N ARG A 187 13.23 8.77 -20.01
CA ARG A 187 12.25 9.73 -19.49
C ARG A 187 11.00 9.01 -18.98
N LEU A 188 10.48 8.07 -19.75
CA LEU A 188 9.26 7.35 -19.41
C LEU A 188 9.42 6.56 -18.10
N HIS A 189 10.56 5.91 -17.91
CA HIS A 189 10.94 5.19 -16.69
C HIS A 189 10.99 6.12 -15.47
N ALA A 190 11.63 7.30 -15.61
CA ALA A 190 11.67 8.31 -14.56
C ALA A 190 10.26 8.78 -14.14
N VAL A 191 9.36 9.02 -15.09
CA VAL A 191 7.96 9.41 -14.79
C VAL A 191 7.14 8.23 -14.23
N PHE A 192 7.39 7.00 -14.69
CA PHE A 192 6.77 5.80 -14.09
C PHE A 192 7.16 5.64 -12.61
N LEU A 193 8.43 5.84 -12.28
CA LEU A 193 8.92 5.85 -10.90
C LEU A 193 8.26 6.97 -10.10
N GLU A 194 8.28 8.21 -10.58
CA GLU A 194 7.65 9.37 -9.94
C GLU A 194 6.19 9.08 -9.53
N PHE A 195 5.36 8.63 -10.47
CA PHE A 195 3.94 8.35 -10.21
C PHE A 195 3.72 7.03 -9.42
N ALA A 196 4.61 6.05 -9.51
CA ALA A 196 4.56 4.84 -8.68
C ALA A 196 4.85 5.16 -7.21
N LEU A 197 5.84 6.01 -6.94
CA LEU A 197 6.24 6.47 -5.60
C LEU A 197 5.21 7.44 -4.99
N ALA A 198 4.45 8.16 -5.82
CA ALA A 198 3.29 8.94 -5.40
C ALA A 198 2.02 8.10 -5.13
N GLY A 199 2.06 6.78 -5.34
CA GLY A 199 0.89 5.91 -5.20
C GLY A 199 -0.21 6.11 -6.26
N ALA A 200 0.06 6.91 -7.30
CA ALA A 200 -0.90 7.26 -8.34
C ALA A 200 -1.15 6.12 -9.33
N LEU A 201 -0.25 5.14 -9.43
CA LEU A 201 -0.34 4.05 -10.40
C LEU A 201 -1.05 2.80 -9.82
N PRO A 202 -2.22 2.40 -10.34
CA PRO A 202 -2.83 1.12 -9.99
C PRO A 202 -2.03 -0.03 -10.59
N VAL A 203 -2.11 -1.22 -9.98
CA VAL A 203 -1.40 -2.45 -10.43
C VAL A 203 -1.60 -2.72 -11.94
N LYS A 204 -2.80 -2.48 -12.48
CA LYS A 204 -3.09 -2.63 -13.92
C LYS A 204 -2.22 -1.73 -14.81
N ALA A 205 -1.88 -0.51 -14.37
CA ALA A 205 -0.98 0.39 -15.10
C ALA A 205 0.45 -0.15 -15.09
N LEU A 206 0.89 -0.74 -13.97
CA LEU A 206 2.21 -1.35 -13.81
C LEU A 206 2.36 -2.64 -14.65
N THR A 207 1.35 -3.51 -14.68
CA THR A 207 1.29 -4.64 -15.64
C THR A 207 1.29 -4.15 -17.10
N GLY A 208 0.64 -3.03 -17.40
CA GLY A 208 0.71 -2.38 -18.71
C GLY A 208 2.11 -1.88 -19.06
N HIS A 209 2.83 -1.33 -18.07
CA HIS A 209 4.22 -0.90 -18.21
C HIS A 209 5.17 -2.07 -18.51
N ALA A 210 5.09 -3.16 -17.75
CA ALA A 210 5.88 -4.37 -17.96
C ALA A 210 5.76 -4.88 -19.41
N ARG A 211 4.53 -4.99 -19.92
CA ARG A 211 4.26 -5.36 -21.33
C ARG A 211 4.82 -4.36 -22.33
N GLY A 212 4.75 -3.07 -21.99
CA GLY A 212 5.31 -2.00 -22.80
C GLY A 212 6.83 -2.07 -22.91
N LEU A 213 7.52 -2.35 -21.80
CA LEU A 213 8.96 -2.58 -21.78
C LEU A 213 9.34 -3.79 -22.65
N SER A 214 8.67 -4.94 -22.48
CA SER A 214 8.91 -6.14 -23.30
C SER A 214 8.76 -5.92 -24.82
N ALA A 215 8.05 -4.87 -25.24
CA ALA A 215 7.81 -4.57 -26.65
C ALA A 215 8.76 -3.51 -27.23
N ARG A 216 9.58 -2.83 -26.41
CA ARG A 216 10.37 -1.65 -26.83
C ARG A 216 11.82 -1.64 -26.36
N VAL A 217 12.20 -2.42 -25.34
CA VAL A 217 13.60 -2.58 -24.89
C VAL A 217 14.02 -4.04 -24.84
N SER A 218 15.31 -4.31 -24.62
CA SER A 218 15.81 -5.67 -24.42
C SER A 218 15.19 -6.34 -23.19
N ALA A 219 15.20 -7.67 -23.14
CA ALA A 219 14.55 -8.40 -22.05
C ALA A 219 15.23 -8.13 -20.69
N ASP A 220 16.56 -8.07 -20.65
CA ASP A 220 17.35 -7.69 -19.47
C ASP A 220 17.02 -6.29 -18.97
N GLU A 221 16.88 -5.34 -19.89
CA GLU A 221 16.52 -3.97 -19.57
C GLU A 221 15.08 -3.85 -19.07
N ALA A 222 14.15 -4.58 -19.69
CA ALA A 222 12.76 -4.66 -19.25
C ALA A 222 12.66 -5.22 -17.82
N TYR A 223 13.37 -6.31 -17.52
CA TYR A 223 13.44 -6.87 -16.17
C TYR A 223 14.03 -5.85 -15.17
N ARG A 224 15.20 -5.27 -15.48
CA ARG A 224 15.89 -4.32 -14.59
C ARG A 224 15.03 -3.10 -14.27
N ARG A 225 14.47 -2.45 -15.29
CA ARG A 225 13.58 -1.27 -15.13
C ARG A 225 12.33 -1.64 -14.33
N PHE A 226 11.66 -2.75 -14.65
CA PHE A 226 10.45 -3.13 -13.93
C PHE A 226 10.72 -3.57 -12.48
N ARG A 227 11.86 -4.24 -12.21
CA ARG A 227 12.30 -4.60 -10.86
C ARG A 227 12.52 -3.34 -10.02
N GLU A 228 13.20 -2.33 -10.55
CA GLU A 228 13.39 -1.04 -9.85
C GLU A 228 12.03 -0.43 -9.47
N VAL A 229 11.07 -0.38 -10.39
CA VAL A 229 9.72 0.13 -10.10
C VAL A 229 9.03 -0.67 -8.99
N CYS A 230 9.16 -2.00 -8.97
CA CYS A 230 8.56 -2.85 -7.94
C CYS A 230 9.20 -2.63 -6.55
N VAL A 231 10.53 -2.65 -6.48
CA VAL A 231 11.29 -2.47 -5.24
C VAL A 231 11.08 -1.07 -4.69
N ARG A 232 11.30 -0.03 -5.49
CA ARG A 232 11.22 1.36 -5.03
C ARG A 232 9.80 1.76 -4.63
N ARG A 233 8.77 1.27 -5.33
CA ARG A 233 7.37 1.43 -4.89
C ARG A 233 7.13 0.78 -3.51
N THR A 234 7.73 -0.38 -3.25
CA THR A 234 7.62 -1.03 -1.93
C THR A 234 8.38 -0.24 -0.86
N ALA A 235 9.57 0.28 -1.18
CA ALA A 235 10.36 1.14 -0.30
C ALA A 235 9.65 2.47 0.04
N ALA A 236 8.82 2.99 -0.87
CA ALA A 236 7.97 4.16 -0.63
C ALA A 236 6.71 3.87 0.22
N GLY A 237 6.57 2.66 0.78
CA GLY A 237 5.48 2.34 1.71
C GLY A 237 4.25 1.68 1.07
N PHE A 238 4.32 1.23 -0.19
CA PHE A 238 3.20 0.52 -0.82
C PHE A 238 3.38 -1.00 -0.78
N GLU A 239 2.28 -1.72 -0.65
CA GLU A 239 2.28 -3.19 -0.61
C GLU A 239 2.81 -3.80 -1.92
N PRO A 240 3.66 -4.86 -1.85
CA PRO A 240 4.05 -5.61 -3.04
C PRO A 240 2.85 -6.43 -3.57
N SER A 241 2.81 -6.64 -4.88
CA SER A 241 1.66 -7.26 -5.56
C SER A 241 2.05 -8.56 -6.26
N ILE A 242 1.28 -9.62 -6.06
CA ILE A 242 1.53 -10.93 -6.68
C ILE A 242 1.41 -10.87 -8.21
N GLN A 243 0.58 -9.97 -8.74
CA GLN A 243 0.48 -9.72 -10.18
C GLN A 243 1.77 -9.09 -10.73
N MET A 244 2.40 -8.18 -9.98
CA MET A 244 3.68 -7.59 -10.36
C MET A 244 4.81 -8.63 -10.27
N SER A 245 4.82 -9.48 -9.23
CA SER A 245 5.74 -10.63 -9.16
C SER A 245 5.56 -11.59 -10.34
N ALA A 246 4.32 -11.89 -10.74
CA ALA A 246 4.05 -12.73 -11.91
C ALA A 246 4.50 -12.10 -13.24
N ASP A 247 4.48 -10.77 -13.35
CA ASP A 247 5.00 -10.06 -14.52
C ASP A 247 6.55 -9.98 -14.48
N LEU A 248 7.18 -9.81 -13.30
CA LEU A 248 8.63 -9.93 -13.12
C LEU A 248 9.17 -11.29 -13.53
N ARG A 249 8.53 -12.40 -13.12
CA ARG A 249 8.94 -13.76 -13.52
C ARG A 249 8.93 -13.96 -15.04
N LYS A 250 7.97 -13.34 -15.75
CA LYS A 250 7.92 -13.39 -17.23
C LYS A 250 9.08 -12.63 -17.86
N LEU A 251 9.43 -11.45 -17.32
CA LEU A 251 10.56 -10.66 -17.78
C LEU A 251 11.89 -11.36 -17.52
N ALA A 252 12.10 -11.92 -16.32
CA ALA A 252 13.28 -12.71 -15.98
C ALA A 252 13.45 -13.91 -16.94
N LYS A 253 12.37 -14.66 -17.17
CA LYS A 253 12.37 -15.78 -18.13
C LYS A 253 12.68 -15.32 -19.57
N ALA A 254 12.15 -14.17 -20.00
CA ALA A 254 12.45 -13.60 -21.32
C ALA A 254 13.91 -13.16 -21.46
N ALA A 255 14.55 -12.74 -20.35
CA ALA A 255 15.97 -12.39 -20.28
C ALA A 255 16.90 -13.62 -20.13
N GLY A 256 16.35 -14.85 -20.11
CA GLY A 256 17.15 -16.07 -19.91
C GLY A 256 17.76 -16.22 -18.51
N MET A 257 17.31 -15.42 -17.54
CA MET A 257 17.77 -15.49 -16.14
C MET A 257 17.26 -16.76 -15.47
N ASP A 258 18.03 -17.32 -14.53
CA ASP A 258 17.55 -18.36 -13.64
C ASP A 258 16.35 -17.84 -12.83
N PRO A 259 15.16 -18.46 -12.90
CA PRO A 259 13.99 -18.02 -12.14
C PRO A 259 14.22 -18.03 -10.63
N VAL A 260 15.04 -18.96 -10.10
CA VAL A 260 15.28 -19.05 -8.65
C VAL A 260 16.13 -17.88 -8.16
N GLU A 261 17.22 -17.56 -8.83
CA GLU A 261 18.07 -16.40 -8.49
C GLU A 261 17.35 -15.07 -8.72
N ALA A 262 16.65 -14.91 -9.85
CA ALA A 262 15.94 -13.67 -10.17
C ALA A 262 14.78 -13.37 -9.18
N GLU A 263 14.14 -14.41 -8.64
CA GLU A 263 13.09 -14.28 -7.64
C GLU A 263 13.65 -14.18 -6.22
N GLY A 264 14.70 -14.92 -5.88
CA GLY A 264 15.43 -14.84 -4.62
C GLY A 264 15.99 -13.43 -4.38
N ALA A 265 16.75 -12.89 -5.35
CA ALA A 265 17.30 -11.54 -5.27
C ALA A 265 16.22 -10.46 -5.13
N TYR A 266 15.02 -10.66 -5.71
CA TYR A 266 13.88 -9.76 -5.52
C TYR A 266 13.29 -9.88 -4.11
N LEU A 267 13.15 -11.09 -3.58
CA LEU A 267 12.63 -11.33 -2.24
C LEU A 267 13.58 -10.82 -1.15
N THR A 268 14.90 -10.98 -1.28
CA THR A 268 15.90 -10.48 -0.33
C THR A 268 15.77 -8.96 -0.12
N GLU A 269 15.66 -8.17 -1.20
CA GLU A 269 15.43 -6.73 -1.09
C GLU A 269 14.06 -6.40 -0.47
N LEU A 270 13.00 -7.17 -0.78
CA LEU A 270 11.66 -6.89 -0.26
C LEU A 270 11.49 -7.25 1.21
N LEU A 271 12.11 -8.32 1.71
CA LEU A 271 12.00 -8.74 3.12
C LEU A 271 12.58 -7.69 4.08
N ALA A 272 13.56 -6.90 3.63
CA ALA A 272 14.11 -5.78 4.39
C ALA A 272 13.19 -4.53 4.46
N LEU A 273 12.10 -4.49 3.68
CA LEU A 273 11.22 -3.31 3.59
C LEU A 273 9.98 -3.45 4.51
N PRO A 274 9.73 -2.49 5.43
CA PRO A 274 8.59 -2.56 6.35
C PRO A 274 7.22 -2.72 5.67
N ALA A 275 7.06 -2.17 4.46
CA ALA A 275 5.82 -2.27 3.68
C ALA A 275 5.45 -3.70 3.26
N THR A 276 6.44 -4.60 3.17
CA THR A 276 6.24 -6.01 2.82
C THR A 276 5.40 -6.75 3.86
N ARG A 277 5.40 -6.31 5.13
CA ARG A 277 4.51 -6.86 6.17
C ARG A 277 3.02 -6.75 5.80
N ARG A 278 2.62 -5.71 5.06
CA ARG A 278 1.23 -5.52 4.58
C ARG A 278 0.90 -6.30 3.31
N ALA A 279 1.84 -7.07 2.75
CA ALA A 279 1.57 -7.89 1.57
C ALA A 279 0.40 -8.85 1.83
N ALA A 280 -0.56 -8.89 0.90
CA ALA A 280 -1.74 -9.72 1.01
C ALA A 280 -1.39 -11.22 1.14
N PRO A 281 -2.22 -12.06 1.78
CA PRO A 281 -1.95 -13.49 1.98
C PRO A 281 -1.57 -14.25 0.71
N GLY A 282 -2.18 -13.90 -0.42
CA GLY A 282 -1.87 -14.49 -1.74
C GLY A 282 -0.48 -14.15 -2.28
N TRP A 283 0.16 -13.08 -1.81
CA TRP A 283 1.55 -12.77 -2.12
C TRP A 283 2.49 -13.75 -1.42
N TRP A 284 2.36 -13.89 -0.10
CA TRP A 284 3.15 -14.84 0.70
C TRP A 284 2.99 -16.28 0.21
N LYS A 285 1.74 -16.74 0.03
CA LYS A 285 1.45 -18.08 -0.51
C LYS A 285 2.01 -18.27 -1.91
N GLY A 286 1.95 -17.24 -2.76
CA GLY A 286 2.51 -17.24 -4.11
C GLY A 286 4.04 -17.16 -4.20
N HIS A 287 4.73 -16.94 -3.07
CA HIS A 287 6.19 -16.91 -2.93
C HIS A 287 6.75 -18.04 -2.05
N ARG A 288 5.90 -18.87 -1.42
CA ARG A 288 6.28 -19.97 -0.51
C ARG A 288 7.45 -20.83 -1.04
N PRO A 289 7.46 -21.33 -2.31
CA PRO A 289 8.58 -22.16 -2.80
C PRO A 289 9.90 -21.39 -2.96
N ALA A 290 9.82 -20.11 -3.34
CA ALA A 290 10.98 -19.24 -3.51
C ALA A 290 11.57 -18.84 -2.15
N LEU A 291 10.73 -18.53 -1.15
CA LEU A 291 11.16 -18.26 0.23
C LEU A 291 11.86 -19.47 0.86
N VAL A 292 11.30 -20.68 0.70
CA VAL A 292 11.92 -21.93 1.17
C VAL A 292 13.26 -22.19 0.49
N THR A 293 13.36 -21.94 -0.82
CA THR A 293 14.62 -22.10 -1.57
C THR A 293 15.66 -21.05 -1.17
N LEU A 294 15.24 -19.81 -0.97
CA LEU A 294 16.09 -18.71 -0.50
C LEU A 294 16.63 -18.98 0.90
N ALA A 295 15.79 -19.38 1.86
CA ALA A 295 16.21 -19.71 3.22
C ALA A 295 17.22 -20.86 3.31
N ARG A 296 17.16 -21.82 2.36
CA ARG A 296 18.13 -22.92 2.26
C ARG A 296 19.45 -22.51 1.61
N ARG A 297 19.45 -21.51 0.72
CA ARG A 297 20.67 -20.95 0.08
C ARG A 297 21.35 -19.91 0.96
N GLU A 298 20.57 -19.06 1.63
CA GLU A 298 21.00 -17.90 2.41
C GLU A 298 20.46 -18.01 3.84
N PRO A 299 21.21 -18.64 4.76
CA PRO A 299 20.72 -18.96 6.11
C PRO A 299 20.26 -17.75 6.94
N ALA A 300 20.80 -16.55 6.67
CA ALA A 300 20.36 -15.29 7.28
C ALA A 300 18.89 -14.94 6.98
N THR A 301 18.32 -15.45 5.89
CA THR A 301 16.89 -15.31 5.58
C THR A 301 16.01 -15.96 6.67
N CYS A 302 16.50 -17.00 7.37
CA CYS A 302 15.80 -17.58 8.50
C CYS A 302 15.56 -16.54 9.61
N GLY A 303 16.58 -15.78 10.02
CA GLY A 303 16.46 -14.73 11.03
C GLY A 303 15.52 -13.61 10.58
N THR A 304 15.64 -13.17 9.33
CA THR A 304 14.72 -12.18 8.73
C THR A 304 13.26 -12.64 8.77
N LEU A 305 12.98 -13.91 8.49
CA LEU A 305 11.61 -14.46 8.58
C LEU A 305 11.12 -14.61 10.03
N LEU A 306 11.99 -14.85 11.01
CA LEU A 306 11.62 -14.87 12.43
C LEU A 306 11.32 -13.46 12.97
N ASN A 307 12.05 -12.44 12.50
CA ASN A 307 11.85 -11.04 12.88
C ASN A 307 10.72 -10.34 12.11
N LEU A 308 10.20 -10.97 11.05
CA LEU A 308 9.05 -10.51 10.30
C LEU A 308 7.78 -11.28 10.69
N LEU A 309 6.69 -10.53 10.89
CA LEU A 309 5.33 -11.08 10.92
C LEU A 309 4.47 -10.28 9.92
N PRO A 310 3.68 -10.93 9.04
CA PRO A 310 2.66 -10.26 8.25
C PRO A 310 1.72 -9.41 9.14
N GLU A 311 1.07 -8.39 8.57
CA GLU A 311 0.06 -7.61 9.30
C GLU A 311 -1.29 -8.33 9.34
N ASP A 312 -1.60 -9.13 8.31
CA ASP A 312 -2.79 -9.95 8.23
C ASP A 312 -2.63 -11.24 9.08
N ASN A 313 -3.32 -11.30 10.21
CA ASN A 313 -3.25 -12.43 11.14
C ASN A 313 -4.01 -13.69 10.68
N GLU A 314 -4.73 -13.64 9.57
CA GLU A 314 -5.23 -14.87 8.92
C GLU A 314 -4.09 -15.72 8.32
N CYS A 315 -2.87 -15.17 8.24
CA CYS A 315 -1.67 -15.91 7.82
C CYS A 315 -0.99 -16.71 8.94
N ALA A 316 -1.45 -16.66 10.20
CA ALA A 316 -0.69 -17.18 11.35
C ALA A 316 -0.27 -18.66 11.23
N GLU A 317 -1.20 -19.55 10.89
CA GLU A 317 -0.92 -20.99 10.70
C GLU A 317 0.05 -21.24 9.52
N PHE A 318 -0.26 -20.66 8.36
CA PHE A 318 0.61 -20.67 7.18
C PHE A 318 2.02 -20.13 7.48
N TRP A 319 2.16 -19.15 8.38
CA TRP A 319 3.46 -18.58 8.75
C TRP A 319 4.30 -19.58 9.55
N LEU A 320 3.69 -20.34 10.46
CA LEU A 320 4.39 -21.41 11.18
C LEU A 320 4.86 -22.52 10.22
N GLU A 321 3.98 -22.98 9.32
CA GLU A 321 4.36 -23.95 8.28
C GLU A 321 5.54 -23.46 7.44
N LEU A 322 5.53 -22.19 7.02
CA LEU A 322 6.61 -21.58 6.24
C LEU A 322 7.92 -21.53 7.04
N LEU A 323 7.86 -21.19 8.33
CA LEU A 323 9.05 -21.17 9.20
C LEU A 323 9.66 -22.57 9.38
N GLU A 324 8.83 -23.61 9.51
CA GLU A 324 9.30 -25.01 9.54
C GLU A 324 9.90 -25.43 8.20
N GLU A 325 9.23 -25.19 7.07
CA GLU A 325 9.73 -25.59 5.73
C GLU A 325 11.03 -24.88 5.31
N CYS A 326 11.20 -23.62 5.75
CA CYS A 326 12.43 -22.84 5.62
C CYS A 326 13.55 -23.30 6.57
N GLY A 327 13.27 -24.17 7.54
CA GLY A 327 14.21 -24.52 8.62
C GLY A 327 14.54 -23.34 9.54
N ALA A 328 13.67 -22.32 9.58
CA ALA A 328 13.80 -21.16 10.46
C ALA A 328 13.36 -21.47 11.89
N ALA A 329 12.43 -22.43 12.08
CA ALA A 329 12.00 -22.88 13.40
C ALA A 329 13.18 -23.32 14.30
N GLU A 330 14.24 -23.93 13.74
CA GLU A 330 15.44 -24.32 14.48
C GLU A 330 16.15 -23.14 15.18
N GLY A 331 16.01 -21.90 14.66
CA GLY A 331 16.51 -20.68 15.31
C GLY A 331 15.82 -20.33 16.64
N LEU A 332 14.65 -20.91 16.90
CA LEU A 332 13.91 -20.83 18.17
C LEU A 332 14.30 -21.95 19.14
N LEU A 333 14.97 -23.01 18.65
CA LEU A 333 15.33 -24.18 19.44
C LEU A 333 16.79 -24.08 19.88
N ASP A 334 17.70 -23.99 18.92
CA ASP A 334 19.14 -24.05 19.16
C ASP A 334 19.74 -22.67 19.44
N ALA A 335 20.49 -22.57 20.55
CA ALA A 335 21.22 -21.37 20.94
C ALA A 335 22.60 -21.27 20.27
N ALA A 336 23.16 -22.38 19.80
CA ALA A 336 24.46 -22.45 19.14
C ALA A 336 24.44 -21.97 17.69
N LEU A 337 23.26 -21.82 17.07
CA LEU A 337 23.13 -21.27 15.73
C LEU A 337 23.65 -19.82 15.64
N PRO A 338 24.20 -19.39 14.49
CA PRO A 338 24.60 -18.01 14.24
C PRO A 338 23.47 -17.02 14.55
N ALA A 339 23.81 -15.84 15.06
CA ALA A 339 22.82 -14.83 15.46
C ALA A 339 21.87 -14.42 14.30
N GLU A 340 22.39 -14.36 13.08
CA GLU A 340 21.63 -14.12 11.83
C GLU A 340 20.55 -15.18 11.51
N ARG A 341 20.57 -16.35 12.16
CA ARG A 341 19.55 -17.40 12.02
C ARG A 341 18.53 -17.42 13.16
N ARG A 342 18.69 -16.56 14.16
CA ARG A 342 17.90 -16.52 15.40
C ARG A 342 17.04 -15.25 15.45
N PRO A 343 15.96 -15.22 16.24
CA PRO A 343 15.22 -13.98 16.48
C PRO A 343 16.08 -12.97 17.25
N GLU A 344 15.93 -11.68 16.96
CA GLU A 344 16.69 -10.60 17.61
C GLU A 344 16.37 -10.43 19.10
N ASP A 345 15.13 -10.75 19.50
CA ASP A 345 14.58 -10.68 20.86
C ASP A 345 14.49 -12.05 21.56
N GLY A 346 15.19 -13.06 21.04
CA GLY A 346 15.17 -14.41 21.59
C GLY A 346 13.87 -15.17 21.31
N THR A 347 13.83 -16.40 21.80
CA THR A 347 12.71 -17.33 21.63
C THR A 347 11.48 -16.83 22.39
N ALA A 348 11.69 -16.32 23.61
CA ALA A 348 10.64 -15.72 24.42
C ALA A 348 10.07 -14.45 23.76
N GLY A 349 10.91 -13.54 23.26
CA GLY A 349 10.46 -12.34 22.53
C GLY A 349 9.65 -12.68 21.29
N TRP A 350 10.16 -13.59 20.46
CA TRP A 350 9.45 -14.11 19.29
C TRP A 350 8.07 -14.67 19.64
N TYR A 351 7.97 -15.50 20.68
CA TYR A 351 6.71 -16.06 21.14
C TYR A 351 5.72 -14.97 21.56
N LEU A 352 6.17 -13.94 22.29
CA LEU A 352 5.32 -12.81 22.69
C LEU A 352 4.79 -12.03 21.48
N ARG A 353 5.63 -11.81 20.46
CA ARG A 353 5.20 -11.18 19.20
C ARG A 353 4.15 -12.04 18.49
N PHE A 354 4.37 -13.35 18.38
CA PHE A 354 3.45 -14.27 17.70
C PHE A 354 2.12 -14.39 18.44
N ALA A 355 2.15 -14.49 19.78
CA ALA A 355 0.96 -14.51 20.62
C ALA A 355 0.11 -13.24 20.44
N LYS A 356 0.74 -12.05 20.46
CA LYS A 356 0.08 -10.75 20.24
C LYS A 356 -0.48 -10.59 18.81
N TYR A 357 0.26 -11.10 17.82
CA TYR A 357 -0.16 -11.13 16.42
C TYR A 357 -1.42 -11.97 16.25
N ARG A 358 -1.45 -13.18 16.83
CA ARG A 358 -2.64 -14.04 16.86
C ARG A 358 -3.79 -13.41 17.65
N SER A 359 -3.53 -12.85 18.83
CA SER A 359 -4.55 -12.29 19.74
C SER A 359 -5.33 -11.09 19.19
N SER A 360 -4.94 -10.58 18.03
CA SER A 360 -5.66 -9.54 17.30
C SER A 360 -6.73 -10.11 16.34
N SER A 361 -6.93 -11.44 16.32
CA SER A 361 -7.85 -12.14 15.42
C SER A 361 -9.12 -12.60 16.14
N HIS A 362 -10.23 -12.69 15.41
CA HIS A 362 -11.40 -13.43 15.91
C HIS A 362 -11.16 -14.95 15.95
N ARG A 363 -10.08 -15.44 15.31
CA ARG A 363 -9.61 -16.83 15.35
C ARG A 363 -8.64 -17.12 16.50
N THR A 364 -8.44 -16.22 17.45
CA THR A 364 -7.42 -16.40 18.53
C THR A 364 -7.61 -17.71 19.29
N ALA A 365 -8.86 -18.14 19.47
CA ALA A 365 -9.22 -19.38 20.16
C ALA A 365 -9.49 -20.58 19.25
N ALA A 366 -9.02 -20.55 17.99
CA ALA A 366 -8.89 -21.79 17.21
C ALA A 366 -7.58 -22.47 17.63
N ARG A 367 -7.66 -23.77 17.98
CA ARG A 367 -6.51 -24.62 18.27
C ARG A 367 -5.51 -24.59 17.12
N MET A 368 -4.22 -24.52 17.43
CA MET A 368 -3.14 -24.40 16.44
C MET A 368 -2.06 -25.47 16.69
N PRO A 369 -2.20 -26.69 16.15
CA PRO A 369 -1.29 -27.81 16.45
C PRO A 369 0.18 -27.53 16.14
N ALA A 370 0.46 -26.77 15.07
CA ALA A 370 1.82 -26.34 14.74
C ALA A 370 2.46 -25.46 15.83
N LEU A 371 1.68 -24.61 16.51
CA LEU A 371 2.16 -23.80 17.61
C LEU A 371 2.44 -24.65 18.85
N LEU A 372 1.56 -25.60 19.16
CA LEU A 372 1.73 -26.52 20.30
C LEU A 372 3.02 -27.35 20.12
N SER A 373 3.22 -27.95 18.94
CA SER A 373 4.43 -28.74 18.65
C SER A 373 5.72 -27.90 18.68
N LEU A 374 5.67 -26.65 18.20
CA LEU A 374 6.80 -25.73 18.28
C LEU A 374 7.14 -25.34 19.72
N VAL A 375 6.13 -25.06 20.55
CA VAL A 375 6.30 -24.72 21.98
C VAL A 375 6.85 -25.92 22.76
N GLU A 376 6.38 -27.13 22.49
CA GLU A 376 6.90 -28.37 23.07
C GLU A 376 8.40 -28.55 22.77
N ARG A 377 8.81 -28.41 21.51
CA ARG A 377 10.23 -28.43 21.09
C ARG A 377 11.04 -27.29 21.73
N ALA A 378 10.46 -26.10 21.86
CA ALA A 378 11.15 -24.90 22.35
C ALA A 378 11.19 -24.76 23.88
N ALA A 379 10.49 -25.60 24.65
CA ALA A 379 10.26 -25.39 26.08
C ALA A 379 11.55 -25.32 26.93
N GLY A 380 12.58 -26.12 26.61
CA GLY A 380 13.88 -26.04 27.26
C GLY A 380 14.54 -24.67 27.08
N ARG A 381 14.44 -24.10 25.88
CA ARG A 381 14.98 -22.79 25.53
C ARG A 381 14.18 -21.65 26.14
N LEU A 382 12.84 -21.74 26.10
CA LEU A 382 11.94 -20.78 26.75
C LEU A 382 12.24 -20.68 28.25
N ARG A 383 12.33 -21.81 28.96
CA ARG A 383 12.68 -21.81 30.39
C ARG A 383 14.04 -21.18 30.67
N ALA A 384 15.05 -21.49 29.86
CA ALA A 384 16.40 -20.93 30.03
C ALA A 384 16.42 -19.39 29.82
N GLU A 385 15.74 -18.87 28.80
CA GLU A 385 15.67 -17.43 28.54
C GLU A 385 14.86 -16.68 29.62
N LEU A 386 13.70 -17.22 30.02
CA LEU A 386 12.84 -16.63 31.05
C LEU A 386 13.52 -16.62 32.44
N ALA A 387 14.29 -17.67 32.77
CA ALA A 387 15.11 -17.70 34.00
C ALA A 387 16.31 -16.74 33.94
N GLY A 388 16.90 -16.53 32.75
CA GLY A 388 18.02 -15.62 32.52
C GLY A 388 17.64 -14.12 32.48
N ALA A 389 16.35 -13.79 32.43
CA ALA A 389 15.84 -12.43 32.25
C ALA A 389 16.17 -11.43 33.39
N GLY A 390 16.74 -11.88 34.52
CA GLY A 390 17.00 -11.06 35.71
C GLY A 390 18.07 -9.95 35.59
N ALA A 391 18.50 -9.56 34.39
CA ALA A 391 19.65 -8.67 34.16
C ALA A 391 19.41 -7.46 33.23
N GLY A 392 18.16 -7.15 32.84
CA GLY A 392 17.87 -6.00 31.98
C GLY A 392 16.41 -5.55 31.96
N ALA A 393 16.16 -4.26 31.77
CA ALA A 393 14.83 -3.63 31.95
C ALA A 393 13.79 -3.95 30.85
N GLU A 394 14.16 -4.67 29.80
CA GLU A 394 13.25 -5.11 28.72
C GLU A 394 13.09 -6.65 28.66
N ALA A 395 13.75 -7.40 29.55
CA ALA A 395 13.70 -8.85 29.54
C ALA A 395 12.44 -9.37 30.25
N VAL A 396 11.68 -10.21 29.56
CA VAL A 396 10.46 -10.81 30.11
C VAL A 396 10.80 -12.08 30.89
N SER A 397 10.40 -12.13 32.16
CA SER A 397 10.64 -13.28 33.06
C SER A 397 9.46 -14.25 33.15
N VAL A 398 8.26 -13.84 32.72
CA VAL A 398 7.04 -14.66 32.69
C VAL A 398 6.22 -14.35 31.44
N LEU A 399 5.68 -15.38 30.78
CA LEU A 399 4.82 -15.22 29.61
C LEU A 399 3.41 -14.76 30.04
N PRO A 400 2.72 -13.91 29.26
CA PRO A 400 1.33 -13.56 29.50
C PRO A 400 0.44 -14.79 29.30
N VAL A 401 -0.63 -14.89 30.08
CA VAL A 401 -1.56 -16.03 30.00
C VAL A 401 -2.34 -16.00 28.67
N PRO A 402 -2.32 -17.09 27.88
CA PRO A 402 -3.11 -17.18 26.66
C PRO A 402 -4.56 -17.60 26.97
N TYR A 403 -5.36 -16.71 27.58
CA TYR A 403 -6.75 -17.01 28.03
C TYR A 403 -7.70 -17.55 26.94
N GLU A 404 -7.42 -17.22 25.68
CA GLU A 404 -8.16 -17.65 24.49
C GLU A 404 -7.77 -19.07 24.02
N ASP A 405 -6.64 -19.62 24.48
CA ASP A 405 -6.10 -20.91 24.02
C ASP A 405 -5.70 -21.77 25.22
N VAL A 406 -6.66 -22.57 25.67
CA VAL A 406 -6.56 -23.37 26.90
C VAL A 406 -5.60 -24.55 26.73
N ASP A 407 -5.54 -25.15 25.53
CA ASP A 407 -4.55 -26.19 25.19
C ASP A 407 -3.12 -25.62 25.28
N LEU A 408 -2.88 -24.41 24.78
CA LEU A 408 -1.57 -23.76 24.89
C LEU A 408 -1.22 -23.38 26.34
N LEU A 409 -2.19 -22.92 27.14
CA LEU A 409 -1.97 -22.66 28.57
C LEU A 409 -1.58 -23.95 29.30
N ASP A 410 -2.34 -25.02 29.14
CA ASP A 410 -2.03 -26.31 29.77
C ASP A 410 -0.68 -26.87 29.31
N LEU A 411 -0.35 -26.76 28.02
CA LEU A 411 0.97 -27.15 27.49
C LEU A 411 2.10 -26.41 28.21
N LEU A 412 2.02 -25.07 28.32
CA LEU A 412 3.04 -24.26 28.99
C LEU A 412 3.22 -24.65 30.47
N LEU A 413 2.11 -24.91 31.18
CA LEU A 413 2.13 -25.36 32.57
C LEU A 413 2.71 -26.78 32.70
N SER A 414 2.35 -27.70 31.79
CA SER A 414 2.86 -29.09 31.78
C SER A 414 4.37 -29.20 31.49
N LEU A 415 4.96 -28.14 30.95
CA LEU A 415 6.38 -28.05 30.58
C LEU A 415 7.20 -27.14 31.51
N ASP A 416 6.63 -26.74 32.65
CA ASP A 416 7.21 -25.80 33.63
C ASP A 416 7.66 -24.45 33.02
N VAL A 417 6.99 -23.98 31.95
CA VAL A 417 7.30 -22.68 31.36
C VAL A 417 6.68 -21.57 32.23
N PRO A 418 7.45 -20.58 32.73
CA PRO A 418 6.90 -19.53 33.57
C PRO A 418 5.80 -18.71 32.88
N VAL A 419 4.57 -18.86 33.36
CA VAL A 419 3.40 -18.06 32.97
C VAL A 419 2.99 -17.14 34.13
N ALA A 420 2.60 -15.91 33.80
CA ALA A 420 2.16 -14.86 34.71
C ALA A 420 0.97 -15.30 35.57
N ASP A 421 0.91 -14.79 36.80
CA ASP A 421 -0.18 -15.06 37.73
C ASP A 421 -1.46 -14.32 37.30
N PRO A 422 -2.61 -15.00 37.08
CA PRO A 422 -3.88 -14.35 36.75
C PRO A 422 -4.36 -13.38 37.83
N ALA A 423 -3.90 -13.50 39.09
CA ALA A 423 -4.20 -12.55 40.15
C ALA A 423 -3.54 -11.16 39.97
N SER A 424 -2.57 -11.04 39.05
CA SER A 424 -1.99 -9.73 38.66
C SER A 424 -2.88 -8.90 37.75
N GLU A 425 -3.94 -9.50 37.17
CA GLU A 425 -4.87 -8.81 36.28
C GLU A 425 -5.91 -7.98 37.05
N ARG A 426 -6.30 -6.83 36.48
CA ARG A 426 -7.27 -5.90 37.12
C ARG A 426 -8.70 -6.45 37.22
N ARG A 427 -9.00 -7.52 36.51
CA ARG A 427 -10.30 -8.21 36.49
C ARG A 427 -10.02 -9.68 36.32
N LEU A 428 -10.73 -10.54 37.05
CA LEU A 428 -10.60 -11.98 36.87
C LEU A 428 -11.01 -12.36 35.43
N PRO A 429 -10.07 -12.82 34.58
CA PRO A 429 -10.34 -13.20 33.21
C PRO A 429 -10.90 -14.62 33.17
N ARG A 430 -11.79 -14.89 32.21
CA ARG A 430 -12.35 -16.23 31.99
C ARG A 430 -11.47 -17.01 31.03
N LEU A 431 -11.32 -18.31 31.27
CA LEU A 431 -10.77 -19.22 30.27
C LEU A 431 -11.87 -19.62 29.27
N HIS A 432 -11.53 -19.66 27.99
CA HIS A 432 -12.45 -20.00 26.90
C HIS A 432 -12.70 -21.52 26.77
N LEU A 433 -13.17 -22.12 27.86
CA LEU A 433 -13.48 -23.55 27.96
C LEU A 433 -14.65 -23.96 27.07
N ASP A 434 -15.54 -23.01 26.72
CA ASP A 434 -16.60 -23.15 25.72
C ASP A 434 -16.05 -23.59 24.35
N ARG A 435 -14.94 -23.00 23.92
CA ARG A 435 -14.31 -23.30 22.62
C ARG A 435 -13.48 -24.57 22.65
N TRP A 436 -12.71 -24.79 23.73
CA TRP A 436 -12.04 -26.07 23.96
C TRP A 436 -13.03 -27.24 23.95
N ALA A 437 -14.23 -27.05 24.52
CA ALA A 437 -15.29 -28.05 24.52
C ALA A 437 -16.02 -28.23 23.16
N ALA A 438 -15.73 -27.40 22.15
CA ALA A 438 -16.29 -27.51 20.81
C ALA A 438 -15.41 -28.31 19.83
N ASP A 439 -14.08 -28.36 20.05
CA ASP A 439 -13.14 -29.14 19.24
C ASP A 439 -13.35 -30.66 19.40
N PRO A 440 -12.91 -31.53 18.47
CA PRO A 440 -13.05 -32.99 18.63
C PRO A 440 -12.34 -33.51 19.89
N GLU A 441 -12.93 -34.46 20.60
CA GLU A 441 -12.37 -34.98 21.88
C GLU A 441 -10.95 -35.56 21.71
N ALA A 442 -10.68 -36.24 20.60
CA ALA A 442 -9.37 -36.80 20.27
C ALA A 442 -8.28 -35.75 19.98
N ASP A 443 -8.67 -34.48 19.81
CA ASP A 443 -7.77 -33.36 19.55
C ASP A 443 -7.46 -32.53 20.81
N ARG A 444 -8.31 -32.55 21.83
CA ARG A 444 -8.16 -31.74 23.05
C ARG A 444 -7.02 -32.25 23.93
N ARG A 445 -6.37 -31.36 24.67
CA ARG A 445 -5.58 -31.75 25.85
C ARG A 445 -6.49 -32.08 27.04
N ASP A 446 -5.98 -32.90 27.97
CA ASP A 446 -6.69 -33.33 29.17
C ASP A 446 -6.84 -32.24 30.25
N LEU A 447 -6.11 -31.13 30.09
CA LEU A 447 -6.07 -29.97 30.99
C LEU A 447 -5.61 -30.28 32.43
N LEU A 448 -4.87 -31.38 32.63
CA LEU A 448 -4.45 -31.82 33.97
C LEU A 448 -3.45 -30.86 34.63
N ALA A 449 -2.53 -30.24 33.87
CA ALA A 449 -1.56 -29.30 34.43
C ALA A 449 -2.24 -27.98 34.81
N LEU A 450 -3.19 -27.53 33.98
CA LEU A 450 -4.05 -26.38 34.29
C LEU A 450 -4.95 -26.61 35.51
N ALA A 451 -5.51 -27.81 35.68
CA ALA A 451 -6.32 -28.16 36.84
C ALA A 451 -5.51 -28.28 38.14
N ALA A 452 -4.24 -28.68 38.04
CA ALA A 452 -3.33 -28.79 39.17
C ALA A 452 -2.86 -27.42 39.69
N ASP A 453 -2.69 -26.41 38.82
CA ASP A 453 -2.20 -25.09 39.20
C ASP A 453 -3.25 -24.27 39.97
N GLU A 454 -2.99 -24.05 41.26
CA GLU A 454 -3.91 -23.37 42.18
C GLU A 454 -4.25 -21.94 41.74
N ARG A 455 -3.32 -21.26 41.05
CA ARG A 455 -3.46 -19.87 40.60
C ARG A 455 -4.60 -19.70 39.60
N PHE A 456 -4.81 -20.71 38.74
CA PHE A 456 -5.78 -20.65 37.66
C PHE A 456 -7.18 -21.13 38.05
N ARG A 457 -7.37 -21.76 39.22
CA ARG A 457 -8.67 -22.27 39.68
C ARG A 457 -9.81 -21.23 39.60
N PRO A 458 -9.64 -19.95 39.98
CA PRO A 458 -10.72 -18.96 39.88
C PRO A 458 -11.09 -18.65 38.42
N SER A 459 -10.11 -18.53 37.52
CA SER A 459 -10.32 -18.30 36.08
C SER A 459 -10.92 -19.51 35.36
N PHE A 460 -10.57 -20.72 35.81
CA PHE A 460 -11.15 -21.99 35.35
C PHE A 460 -12.62 -22.10 35.77
N GLY A 461 -12.94 -21.86 37.04
CA GLY A 461 -14.33 -21.82 37.52
C GLY A 461 -15.19 -20.80 36.76
N ALA A 462 -14.67 -19.59 36.55
CA ALA A 462 -15.37 -18.55 35.79
C ALA A 462 -15.54 -18.89 34.28
N GLY A 463 -14.74 -19.81 33.74
CA GLY A 463 -14.92 -20.42 32.41
C GLY A 463 -15.98 -21.53 32.41
N MET A 464 -16.01 -22.37 33.44
CA MET A 464 -17.03 -23.43 33.64
C MET A 464 -18.45 -22.85 33.75
N ASP A 465 -18.60 -21.69 34.40
CA ASP A 465 -19.87 -20.94 34.42
C ASP A 465 -20.36 -20.53 33.02
N GLY A 466 -19.45 -20.41 32.04
CA GLY A 466 -19.76 -20.12 30.64
C GLY A 466 -20.31 -21.34 29.90
N LEU A 467 -19.68 -22.51 30.07
CA LEU A 467 -20.07 -23.78 29.46
C LEU A 467 -21.55 -24.14 29.72
N GLY A 468 -22.05 -23.89 30.93
CA GLY A 468 -23.44 -24.15 31.29
C GLY A 468 -24.48 -23.26 30.58
N SER A 469 -24.06 -22.16 29.94
CA SER A 469 -24.98 -21.17 29.37
C SER A 469 -25.42 -21.44 27.92
N GLU A 470 -24.65 -22.21 27.14
CA GLU A 470 -25.03 -22.62 25.77
C GLU A 470 -25.67 -24.03 25.70
N ILE A 471 -25.61 -24.81 26.78
CA ILE A 471 -26.25 -26.14 26.88
C ILE A 471 -27.74 -26.03 27.27
N ALA A 472 -28.22 -24.84 27.64
CA ALA A 472 -29.65 -24.58 27.76
C ALA A 472 -30.28 -24.58 26.35
N PRO A 473 -31.33 -25.39 26.07
CA PRO A 473 -32.08 -25.24 24.83
C PRO A 473 -32.65 -23.82 24.76
N PRO A 474 -32.73 -23.21 23.57
CA PRO A 474 -33.22 -21.84 23.43
C PRO A 474 -34.60 -21.73 24.09
N PRO A 475 -34.87 -20.70 24.88
CA PRO A 475 -36.17 -20.56 25.55
C PRO A 475 -37.26 -20.59 24.50
N ILE A 476 -38.17 -21.57 24.62
CA ILE A 476 -39.30 -21.74 23.70
C ILE A 476 -39.98 -20.38 23.58
N PRO A 477 -40.07 -19.78 22.38
CA PRO A 477 -40.65 -18.47 22.22
C PRO A 477 -42.11 -18.54 22.65
N SER A 478 -42.43 -17.98 23.80
CA SER A 478 -43.78 -17.87 24.32
C SER A 478 -44.60 -17.06 23.33
N HIS A 479 -45.43 -17.76 22.56
CA HIS A 479 -46.29 -17.14 21.55
C HIS A 479 -47.10 -16.01 22.20
N PRO A 480 -47.05 -14.77 21.67
CA PRO A 480 -48.01 -13.76 22.07
C PRO A 480 -49.39 -14.27 21.69
N GLN A 481 -50.32 -14.26 22.65
CA GLN A 481 -51.69 -14.73 22.45
C GLN A 481 -52.31 -14.02 21.23
N ARG A 482 -52.73 -14.79 20.23
CA ARG A 482 -53.50 -14.25 19.11
C ARG A 482 -54.86 -13.76 19.60
N PRO A 483 -55.32 -12.55 19.23
CA PRO A 483 -56.73 -12.19 19.41
C PRO A 483 -57.62 -13.11 18.54
N PRO A 484 -58.88 -13.33 18.96
CA PRO A 484 -59.78 -14.27 18.28
C PRO A 484 -60.12 -13.82 16.85
N ARG A 485 -60.22 -14.79 15.93
CA ARG A 485 -60.69 -14.56 14.55
C ARG A 485 -62.23 -14.53 14.48
N PRO A 486 -62.84 -13.71 13.60
CA PRO A 486 -64.27 -13.77 13.30
C PRO A 486 -64.61 -15.05 12.50
N PRO A 487 -65.89 -15.49 12.48
CA PRO A 487 -66.30 -16.78 11.94
C PRO A 487 -66.23 -16.88 10.41
N HIS A 488 -66.01 -18.12 9.94
CA HIS A 488 -65.88 -18.46 8.52
C HIS A 488 -67.22 -18.51 7.77
N ARG A 489 -67.18 -18.24 6.46
CA ARG A 489 -68.21 -18.61 5.47
C ARG A 489 -67.62 -19.70 4.55
N PRO A 490 -68.34 -20.78 4.20
CA PRO A 490 -67.74 -21.94 3.54
C PRO A 490 -67.51 -21.73 2.03
N LEU A 491 -66.52 -22.47 1.50
CA LEU A 491 -66.24 -22.62 0.07
C LEU A 491 -66.35 -24.10 -0.32
N SER A 492 -67.07 -24.38 -1.40
CA SER A 492 -67.18 -25.72 -2.00
C SER A 492 -66.03 -25.98 -2.96
N ALA A 493 -65.57 -27.24 -3.03
CA ALA A 493 -64.55 -27.69 -3.98
C ALA A 493 -65.16 -28.28 -5.28
N PRO A 494 -64.35 -28.40 -6.34
CA PRO A 494 -64.34 -29.65 -7.12
C PRO A 494 -62.90 -30.18 -7.44
N PRO A 495 -62.73 -31.47 -7.79
CA PRO A 495 -61.41 -32.11 -7.91
C PRO A 495 -60.96 -32.49 -9.34
N GLY A 496 -59.66 -32.76 -9.50
CA GLY A 496 -59.14 -33.80 -10.41
C GLY A 496 -58.31 -33.38 -11.63
N SER A 497 -57.02 -33.74 -11.66
CA SER A 497 -56.21 -34.04 -12.88
C SER A 497 -54.90 -34.79 -12.51
N PRO A 498 -54.35 -35.66 -13.38
CA PRO A 498 -53.26 -36.62 -13.05
C PRO A 498 -51.83 -36.14 -13.44
N PRO A 499 -50.75 -36.86 -13.02
CA PRO A 499 -49.36 -36.44 -13.21
C PRO A 499 -48.69 -36.92 -14.53
N PRO A 500 -47.54 -36.34 -14.93
CA PRO A 500 -46.77 -36.75 -16.13
C PRO A 500 -45.64 -37.78 -15.84
N PRO A 501 -45.20 -38.57 -16.84
CA PRO A 501 -44.06 -39.50 -16.75
C PRO A 501 -42.74 -39.01 -17.42
N ASP A 502 -41.74 -39.90 -17.45
CA ASP A 502 -40.29 -39.65 -17.46
C ASP A 502 -39.51 -39.56 -18.80
N CYS A 503 -38.31 -38.92 -18.70
CA CYS A 503 -36.98 -39.20 -19.31
C CYS A 503 -36.77 -39.75 -20.75
N GLY A 504 -35.80 -39.17 -21.50
CA GLY A 504 -35.09 -39.83 -22.62
C GLY A 504 -34.24 -38.89 -23.54
N PRO A 505 -33.06 -39.28 -24.12
CA PRO A 505 -32.03 -38.29 -24.51
C PRO A 505 -31.61 -38.31 -26.05
N PRO A 506 -30.38 -37.98 -26.55
CA PRO A 506 -30.18 -36.97 -27.62
C PRO A 506 -29.52 -37.54 -28.93
N PRO A 507 -29.20 -36.76 -30.02
CA PRO A 507 -27.94 -35.98 -30.12
C PRO A 507 -27.91 -34.73 -31.08
N ARG A 508 -26.69 -34.19 -31.26
CA ARG A 508 -26.13 -33.01 -32.01
C ARG A 508 -26.33 -32.98 -33.56
N PRO A 509 -25.64 -32.10 -34.35
CA PRO A 509 -25.46 -30.62 -34.36
C PRO A 509 -25.74 -29.98 -35.76
N CYS A 510 -25.66 -28.64 -35.95
CA CYS A 510 -25.02 -27.98 -37.14
C CYS A 510 -25.03 -26.43 -37.21
N SER A 511 -23.99 -25.88 -37.87
CA SER A 511 -23.95 -24.69 -38.77
C SER A 511 -24.18 -23.22 -38.32
N ARG A 512 -23.12 -22.41 -38.51
CA ARG A 512 -23.09 -20.96 -38.87
C ARG A 512 -23.50 -20.76 -40.38
N PRO A 513 -23.67 -19.55 -41.00
CA PRO A 513 -23.00 -18.26 -40.72
C PRO A 513 -23.73 -16.88 -41.05
N VAL A 514 -23.06 -15.75 -40.70
CA VAL A 514 -22.93 -14.42 -41.40
C VAL A 514 -24.13 -13.40 -41.53
N SER A 515 -24.00 -12.28 -40.77
CA SER A 515 -24.06 -10.81 -41.13
C SER A 515 -25.28 -10.14 -41.86
N PRO A 516 -25.38 -8.77 -41.97
CA PRO A 516 -25.55 -7.77 -40.89
C PRO A 516 -26.71 -6.72 -41.20
N PRO A 517 -26.71 -5.37 -40.93
CA PRO A 517 -27.90 -4.63 -40.43
C PRO A 517 -28.47 -3.57 -41.43
N PRO A 518 -29.41 -2.63 -41.08
CA PRO A 518 -29.06 -1.36 -40.38
C PRO A 518 -30.21 -0.57 -39.64
N ALA A 519 -29.86 0.65 -39.18
CA ALA A 519 -30.70 1.85 -38.93
C ALA A 519 -31.56 1.92 -37.65
N ARG A 520 -31.88 3.07 -37.02
CA ARG A 520 -31.53 4.52 -37.00
C ARG A 520 -32.53 5.15 -36.01
N TYR A 521 -32.22 6.21 -35.25
CA TYR A 521 -33.15 7.35 -35.07
C TYR A 521 -32.45 8.61 -34.50
N ARG A 522 -32.98 9.81 -34.84
CA ARG A 522 -32.51 11.16 -34.45
C ARG A 522 -33.70 12.02 -33.99
N ARG A 523 -33.46 12.97 -33.07
CA ARG A 523 -34.10 14.30 -32.82
C ARG A 523 -33.35 14.91 -31.60
N ARG A 524 -32.83 16.15 -31.51
CA ARG A 524 -33.29 17.55 -31.81
C ARG A 524 -34.58 17.92 -31.02
N SER A 525 -34.72 19.07 -30.33
CA SER A 525 -34.02 20.39 -30.43
C SER A 525 -34.08 21.22 -29.13
N CYS A 526 -33.42 22.38 -29.09
CA CYS A 526 -33.26 23.33 -27.96
C CYS A 526 -34.44 24.30 -27.73
N CYS A 527 -34.44 25.03 -26.59
CA CYS A 527 -34.76 26.48 -26.49
C CYS A 527 -34.35 27.10 -25.10
N ALA A 528 -34.12 28.41 -25.09
CA ALA A 528 -33.88 29.36 -23.96
C ALA A 528 -34.59 30.71 -24.34
N PRO A 529 -34.48 31.90 -23.66
CA PRO A 529 -33.59 32.37 -22.57
C PRO A 529 -34.23 33.35 -21.52
N HIS A 530 -33.40 33.99 -20.65
CA HIS A 530 -33.48 35.39 -20.08
C HIS A 530 -33.09 35.58 -18.57
N THR A 531 -32.62 36.80 -18.27
CA THR A 531 -32.09 37.41 -17.01
C THR A 531 -32.19 38.96 -17.14
N PRO A 532 -31.82 39.85 -16.17
CA PRO A 532 -31.41 39.74 -14.75
C PRO A 532 -32.45 40.52 -13.86
N PRO A 533 -32.17 41.44 -12.88
CA PRO A 533 -31.05 41.71 -11.93
C PRO A 533 -31.46 41.90 -10.43
N GLY A 534 -30.53 42.34 -9.56
CA GLY A 534 -30.82 42.96 -8.23
C GLY A 534 -29.84 42.59 -7.09
N TRP A 535 -29.26 43.59 -6.41
CA TRP A 535 -28.45 43.57 -5.15
C TRP A 535 -28.93 44.76 -4.27
N PRO A 536 -28.56 44.92 -2.97
CA PRO A 536 -27.60 44.16 -2.14
C PRO A 536 -28.19 43.68 -0.78
N ASP A 537 -27.42 42.93 0.02
CA ASP A 537 -27.18 43.31 1.43
C ASP A 537 -26.00 42.55 2.10
N CYS A 538 -25.42 43.14 3.15
CA CYS A 538 -24.29 42.57 3.89
C CYS A 538 -24.73 41.84 5.17
N THR A 539 -24.51 40.52 5.25
CA THR A 539 -24.46 39.79 6.54
C THR A 539 -23.38 38.71 6.52
N VAL A 540 -22.60 38.64 7.60
CA VAL A 540 -21.53 37.65 7.80
C VAL A 540 -22.12 36.36 8.40
N PRO A 541 -21.97 35.19 7.75
CA PRO A 541 -22.23 33.91 8.38
C PRO A 541 -20.91 33.26 8.87
N ARG A 542 -20.94 32.69 10.08
CA ARG A 542 -19.91 31.79 10.59
C ARG A 542 -19.72 30.59 9.63
N PRO A 543 -18.50 30.02 9.50
CA PRO A 543 -18.26 28.93 8.57
C PRO A 543 -19.08 27.67 8.96
N PRO A 544 -19.76 27.01 8.01
CA PRO A 544 -20.41 25.73 8.26
C PRO A 544 -19.35 24.61 8.41
N PRO A 545 -19.61 23.58 9.24
CA PRO A 545 -18.72 22.42 9.34
C PRO A 545 -18.65 21.66 8.01
N CYS A 546 -17.49 21.09 7.71
CA CYS A 546 -17.19 20.46 6.42
C CYS A 546 -18.19 19.33 6.07
N ALA A 547 -18.71 19.38 4.84
CA ALA A 547 -19.66 18.40 4.30
C ALA A 547 -18.98 17.05 3.94
N TRP A 548 -18.41 16.36 4.93
CA TRP A 548 -17.96 14.97 4.83
C TRP A 548 -18.19 14.13 6.11
N CYS A 549 -18.95 14.63 7.09
CA CYS A 549 -19.28 13.91 8.33
C CYS A 549 -20.76 13.48 8.45
N ALA A 550 -21.64 13.83 7.51
CA ALA A 550 -23.09 13.60 7.61
C ALA A 550 -23.57 12.24 7.06
N ALA A 551 -22.69 11.39 6.50
CA ALA A 551 -23.08 10.23 5.69
C ALA A 551 -22.95 8.85 6.39
N CYS A 552 -22.62 8.79 7.69
CA CYS A 552 -22.37 7.52 8.40
C CYS A 552 -23.10 7.34 9.74
N ALA A 553 -24.02 8.22 10.13
CA ALA A 553 -24.78 8.10 11.37
C ALA A 553 -26.07 7.28 11.17
N LYS A 554 -26.15 6.08 11.77
CA LYS A 554 -27.43 5.44 12.13
C LYS A 554 -27.81 5.86 13.57
N PRO A 555 -29.09 6.10 13.89
CA PRO A 555 -29.48 6.58 15.21
C PRO A 555 -29.50 5.45 16.25
N GLY A 556 -28.84 5.65 17.39
CA GLY A 556 -28.81 4.72 18.53
C GLY A 556 -28.54 5.47 19.85
N ARG A 557 -29.34 5.15 20.87
CA ARG A 557 -29.48 5.80 22.20
C ARG A 557 -28.25 6.52 22.75
N VAL A 558 -28.50 7.76 23.19
CA VAL A 558 -27.63 8.51 24.12
C VAL A 558 -27.85 8.02 25.55
N THR A 559 -26.77 7.67 26.25
CA THR A 559 -26.72 7.64 27.71
C THR A 559 -25.84 8.78 28.20
N ARG A 560 -26.32 9.55 29.18
CA ARG A 560 -25.53 10.59 29.84
C ARG A 560 -24.50 9.95 30.76
N ASP A 561 -23.21 10.09 30.46
CA ASP A 561 -22.24 10.79 31.31
C ASP A 561 -20.82 10.68 30.71
N THR A 562 -19.96 11.65 31.07
CA THR A 562 -18.65 11.96 30.46
C THR A 562 -18.71 12.55 29.03
N GLY A 563 -18.43 13.85 28.92
CA GLY A 563 -18.55 14.61 27.67
C GLY A 563 -17.29 14.58 26.80
N TRP A 564 -17.01 13.46 26.13
CA TRP A 564 -16.14 13.39 24.94
C TRP A 564 -16.67 12.31 23.98
N PRO A 565 -16.75 12.56 22.65
CA PRO A 565 -17.21 11.54 21.71
C PRO A 565 -16.16 10.43 21.53
N THR A 566 -16.55 9.19 21.78
CA THR A 566 -15.75 8.00 21.49
C THR A 566 -15.68 7.75 19.99
N TRP A 567 -14.46 7.78 19.43
CA TRP A 567 -14.22 7.54 18.01
C TRP A 567 -14.28 6.04 17.68
N SER A 568 -14.96 5.67 16.59
CA SER A 568 -14.89 4.30 16.09
C SER A 568 -13.49 3.99 15.54
N ARG A 569 -13.00 2.75 15.72
CA ARG A 569 -11.66 2.32 15.31
C ARG A 569 -11.34 2.47 13.81
N ARG A 570 -12.31 2.79 12.94
CA ARG A 570 -12.08 3.05 11.51
C ARG A 570 -11.53 4.45 11.18
N CYS A 571 -11.61 5.42 12.09
CA CYS A 571 -11.15 6.79 11.81
C CYS A 571 -9.71 7.08 12.25
N VAL A 572 -9.09 6.20 13.04
CA VAL A 572 -7.71 6.39 13.52
C VAL A 572 -6.68 5.95 12.47
N ASN A 573 -7.04 5.00 11.60
CA ASN A 573 -6.11 4.37 10.64
C ASN A 573 -5.91 5.17 9.32
N SER A 574 -6.42 6.39 9.21
CA SER A 574 -6.20 7.26 8.03
C SER A 574 -5.12 8.34 8.22
N CYS A 575 -4.37 8.29 9.32
CA CYS A 575 -3.23 9.18 9.58
C CYS A 575 -1.91 8.41 9.59
N SER A 576 -1.20 8.39 8.46
CA SER A 576 0.21 7.95 8.42
C SER A 576 1.14 9.15 8.71
N PRO A 577 2.10 9.03 9.65
CA PRO A 577 3.05 10.10 9.93
C PRO A 577 4.19 10.12 8.89
N PRO A 578 4.39 11.27 8.21
CA PRO A 578 5.70 11.91 8.33
C PRO A 578 5.62 13.45 8.56
N ALA A 579 4.43 14.01 8.75
CA ALA A 579 4.22 15.46 8.76
C ALA A 579 4.64 16.19 10.06
N CYS A 580 4.77 15.50 11.20
CA CYS A 580 4.95 16.16 12.50
C CYS A 580 6.38 16.64 12.85
N TRP A 581 7.42 16.24 12.10
CA TRP A 581 8.82 16.53 12.46
C TRP A 581 9.44 17.78 11.83
N ARG A 582 8.68 18.63 11.12
CA ARG A 582 9.19 19.88 10.48
C ARG A 582 8.61 21.19 11.06
N ARG A 583 8.10 21.20 12.30
CA ARG A 583 7.47 22.39 12.88
C ARG A 583 7.73 22.64 14.38
N ALA A 584 8.94 22.32 14.85
CA ALA A 584 9.34 22.48 16.25
C ALA A 584 10.69 23.22 16.43
N THR A 585 11.00 24.22 15.60
CA THR A 585 12.16 25.13 15.77
C THR A 585 11.89 26.53 15.21
N ALA A 586 11.10 27.32 15.93
CA ALA A 586 11.06 28.78 15.80
C ALA A 586 10.58 29.40 17.13
N PRO A 587 11.35 30.30 17.77
CA PRO A 587 10.89 31.03 18.95
C PRO A 587 9.87 32.12 18.56
N PRO A 588 8.96 32.51 19.45
CA PRO A 588 7.99 33.57 19.19
C PRO A 588 8.60 34.98 19.28
N ASN A 589 8.03 35.91 18.52
CA ASN A 589 7.99 37.34 18.86
C ASN A 589 6.78 37.60 19.77
#